data_AF-A0A956B9C0-F1
#
_entry.id   AF-A0A956B9C0-F1
#
_cell.length_a   1.000
_cell.length_b   1.000
_cell.length_c   1.000
_cell.angle_alpha   90.00
_cell.angle_beta   90.00
_cell.angle_gamma   90.00
#
_symmetry.space_group_name_H-M   'P 1'
#
loop_
_entity.id
_entity.type
_entity.pdbx_description
1 polymer ?
#
loop_
_entity_poly.entity_id
_entity_poly.type
_entity_poly.pdbx_seq_one_letter_code
_entity_poly.pdbx_strand_id
1 'polypeptide(L)'
;MSHGSATLRRPQGRYAPPLIRWGFTGAASFAVGLLAACGAAPTALDPDAGVDAGVLADAGAVDAGLVEGPRWSTVAPMREARQETAVVAYQGEVVVLGGYDADQVFGRRVEAYDPATNAWRGLSSVPVRMHHANVAVVGDALWVVGFLSDGFEEDGRIYRYDPGADAWS
;
A
#
# COMPACT_ATOMS: atom_id res chain seq x y z
N MET A 1 -6.86 -35.44 59.35
CA MET A 1 -5.59 -35.26 58.61
C MET A 1 -5.20 -36.59 57.99
N SER A 2 -5.37 -36.72 56.68
CA SER A 2 -4.76 -37.76 55.82
C SER A 2 -5.05 -37.34 54.39
N HIS A 3 -4.02 -36.94 53.65
CA HIS A 3 -4.10 -36.49 52.26
C HIS A 3 -3.86 -37.69 51.34
N GLY A 4 -4.87 -38.09 50.57
CA GLY A 4 -4.73 -39.02 49.44
C GLY A 4 -4.70 -38.23 48.13
N SER A 5 -3.52 -38.16 47.51
CA SER A 5 -3.26 -37.47 46.26
C SER A 5 -3.96 -38.15 45.07
N ALA A 6 -4.84 -37.41 44.38
CA ALA A 6 -5.49 -37.85 43.15
C ALA A 6 -4.70 -37.35 41.94
N THR A 7 -4.05 -38.26 41.21
CA THR A 7 -3.37 -37.99 39.94
C THR A 7 -4.40 -37.87 38.81
N LEU A 8 -4.71 -36.65 38.38
CA LEU A 8 -5.51 -36.39 37.18
C LEU A 8 -4.67 -36.64 35.91
N ARG A 9 -4.96 -37.74 35.19
CA ARG A 9 -4.50 -37.91 33.81
C ARG A 9 -5.29 -36.97 32.89
N ARG A 10 -4.61 -36.05 32.21
CA ARG A 10 -5.19 -35.29 31.09
C ARG A 10 -5.40 -36.21 29.89
N PRO A 11 -6.56 -36.22 29.22
CA PRO A 11 -6.67 -36.83 27.91
C PRO A 11 -6.01 -35.91 26.88
N GLN A 12 -5.01 -36.43 26.17
CA GLN A 12 -4.44 -35.78 24.99
C GLN A 12 -5.41 -35.97 23.81
N GLY A 13 -6.38 -35.07 23.69
CA GLY A 13 -7.17 -34.93 22.47
C GLY A 13 -6.28 -34.33 21.39
N ARG A 14 -5.96 -35.10 20.34
CA ARG A 14 -5.32 -34.59 19.13
C ARG A 14 -6.31 -33.69 18.40
N TYR A 15 -6.11 -32.38 18.48
CA TYR A 15 -6.80 -31.43 17.61
C TYR A 15 -6.19 -31.50 16.21
N ALA A 16 -6.97 -31.98 15.23
CA ALA A 16 -6.66 -31.85 13.82
C ALA A 16 -7.55 -30.73 13.26
N PRO A 17 -7.00 -29.57 12.85
CA PRO A 17 -7.80 -28.54 12.22
C PRO A 17 -8.32 -29.02 10.85
N PRO A 18 -9.50 -28.57 10.40
CA PRO A 18 -10.00 -28.94 9.08
C PRO A 18 -9.06 -28.37 8.00
N LEU A 19 -8.74 -29.20 7.01
CA LEU A 19 -8.03 -28.79 5.79
C LEU A 19 -8.94 -27.86 4.98
N ILE A 20 -8.70 -26.56 5.07
CA ILE A 20 -9.30 -25.58 4.15
C ILE A 20 -8.59 -25.75 2.81
N ARG A 21 -9.29 -26.33 1.83
CA ARG A 21 -8.88 -26.32 0.43
C ARG A 21 -9.11 -24.92 -0.13
N TRP A 22 -8.04 -24.14 -0.24
CA TRP A 22 -8.05 -22.91 -1.01
C TRP A 22 -8.03 -23.24 -2.51
N GLY A 23 -9.19 -23.16 -3.14
CA GLY A 23 -9.28 -23.09 -4.59
C GLY A 23 -8.92 -21.69 -5.07
N PHE A 24 -7.63 -21.35 -5.13
CA PHE A 24 -7.19 -20.14 -5.83
C PHE A 24 -7.24 -20.42 -7.34
N THR A 25 -8.32 -20.01 -7.99
CA THR A 25 -8.28 -19.67 -9.43
C THR A 25 -8.29 -18.16 -9.51
N GLY A 26 -7.09 -17.58 -9.52
CA GLY A 26 -6.90 -16.14 -9.56
C GLY A 26 -5.50 -15.81 -9.07
N ALA A 27 -4.54 -15.75 -9.98
CA ALA A 27 -3.23 -15.20 -9.69
C ALA A 27 -3.40 -13.70 -9.39
N ALA A 28 -3.30 -13.31 -8.12
CA ALA A 28 -3.02 -11.93 -7.77
C ALA A 28 -1.51 -11.72 -8.01
N SER A 29 -1.19 -11.13 -9.16
CA SER A 29 0.17 -10.69 -9.46
C SER A 29 0.59 -9.63 -8.45
N PHE A 30 1.43 -9.99 -7.48
CA PHE A 30 2.26 -9.01 -6.79
C PHE A 30 3.39 -8.62 -7.73
N ALA A 31 3.22 -7.52 -8.47
CA ALA A 31 4.35 -6.90 -9.16
C ALA A 31 5.17 -6.14 -8.12
N VAL A 32 6.16 -6.80 -7.52
CA VAL A 32 7.35 -6.08 -7.04
C VAL A 32 8.07 -5.63 -8.31
N GLY A 33 8.04 -4.33 -8.59
CA GLY A 33 8.79 -3.74 -9.68
C GLY A 33 10.29 -3.86 -9.43
N LEU A 34 10.87 -5.01 -9.77
CA LEU A 34 12.31 -5.15 -9.96
C LEU A 34 12.63 -4.60 -11.36
N LEU A 35 13.17 -3.38 -11.43
CA LEU A 35 13.76 -2.86 -12.66
C LEU A 35 15.03 -3.65 -12.96
N ALA A 36 14.87 -4.72 -13.74
CA ALA A 36 15.97 -5.36 -14.44
C ALA A 36 16.35 -4.48 -15.64
N ALA A 37 17.36 -3.62 -15.49
CA ALA A 37 18.07 -3.08 -16.62
C ALA A 37 19.04 -4.16 -17.12
N CYS A 38 18.64 -4.91 -18.16
CA CYS A 38 19.54 -5.71 -18.97
C CYS A 38 19.63 -5.07 -20.34
N GLY A 39 20.83 -4.62 -20.73
CA GLY A 39 21.07 -4.04 -22.04
C GLY A 39 22.43 -3.34 -22.10
N ALA A 40 23.42 -4.09 -22.59
CA ALA A 40 24.76 -3.73 -23.05
C ALA A 40 25.27 -2.30 -22.81
N ALA A 41 26.45 -2.21 -22.18
CA ALA A 41 27.28 -1.01 -22.23
C ALA A 41 27.46 -0.55 -23.69
N PRO A 42 27.28 0.75 -24.02
CA PRO A 42 27.64 1.24 -25.34
C PRO A 42 29.16 1.09 -25.50
N THR A 43 29.56 0.25 -26.45
CA THR A 43 30.92 0.26 -26.99
C THR A 43 31.23 1.68 -27.44
N ALA A 44 32.35 2.25 -26.97
CA ALA A 44 32.77 3.60 -27.32
C ALA A 44 32.73 3.81 -28.84
N LEU A 45 32.01 4.83 -29.29
CA LEU A 45 32.09 5.32 -30.67
C LEU A 45 33.44 6.03 -30.84
N ASP A 46 34.18 5.65 -31.87
CA ASP A 46 35.42 6.31 -32.29
C ASP A 46 35.12 7.76 -32.70
N PRO A 47 35.71 8.77 -32.03
CA PRO A 47 35.43 10.17 -32.31
C PRO A 47 35.95 10.67 -33.68
N ASP A 48 36.74 9.86 -34.41
CA ASP A 48 37.32 10.27 -35.70
C ASP A 48 36.60 9.68 -36.94
N ALA A 49 35.46 9.00 -36.76
CA ALA A 49 34.63 8.54 -37.88
C ALA A 49 33.81 9.71 -38.48
N GLY A 50 34.44 10.47 -39.37
CA GLY A 50 33.80 11.56 -40.11
C GLY A 50 32.58 11.10 -40.90
N VAL A 51 31.45 11.80 -40.75
CA VAL A 51 30.25 11.60 -41.58
C VAL A 51 30.23 12.63 -42.71
N ASP A 52 30.07 12.14 -43.94
CA ASP A 52 30.04 12.96 -45.16
C ASP A 52 28.79 13.85 -45.19
N ALA A 53 28.97 15.16 -45.39
CA ALA A 53 27.94 16.20 -45.26
C ALA A 53 26.87 16.20 -46.39
N GLY A 54 26.74 15.12 -47.16
CA GLY A 54 25.93 15.05 -48.37
C GLY A 54 24.51 14.48 -48.23
N VAL A 55 24.10 13.98 -47.05
CA VAL A 55 22.85 13.19 -46.91
C VAL A 55 21.68 13.97 -46.27
N LEU A 56 21.84 15.24 -45.91
CA LEU A 56 20.79 15.99 -45.18
C LEU A 56 19.71 16.67 -46.04
N ALA A 57 19.65 16.42 -47.34
CA ALA A 57 18.74 17.14 -48.25
C ALA A 57 17.59 16.27 -48.80
N ASP A 58 16.85 15.54 -47.96
CA ASP A 58 15.45 15.15 -48.28
C ASP A 58 14.59 14.68 -47.07
N ALA A 59 14.98 14.97 -45.83
CA ALA A 59 14.09 14.70 -44.70
C ALA A 59 13.13 15.89 -44.55
N GLY A 60 12.02 15.86 -45.29
CA GLY A 60 10.87 16.72 -45.04
C GLY A 60 10.54 16.73 -43.54
N ALA A 61 10.21 17.90 -43.01
CA ALA A 61 9.87 18.07 -41.61
C ALA A 61 8.79 17.06 -41.22
N VAL A 62 9.22 15.98 -40.54
CA VAL A 62 8.29 15.11 -39.84
C VAL A 62 7.72 15.98 -38.73
N ASP A 63 6.42 16.28 -38.82
CA ASP A 63 5.65 16.67 -37.67
C ASP A 63 5.80 15.51 -36.67
N ALA A 64 6.74 15.66 -35.75
CA ALA A 64 6.87 14.80 -34.61
C ALA A 64 5.64 15.12 -33.75
N GLY A 65 4.50 14.54 -34.14
CA GLY A 65 3.34 14.35 -33.30
C GLY A 65 3.80 13.51 -32.11
N LEU A 66 4.45 14.16 -31.17
CA LEU A 66 4.83 13.58 -29.90
C LEU A 66 3.50 13.20 -29.25
N VAL A 67 3.22 11.89 -29.22
CA VAL A 67 2.27 11.35 -28.27
C VAL A 67 2.84 11.71 -26.91
N GLU A 68 2.31 12.76 -26.28
CA GLU A 68 2.72 13.12 -24.93
C GLU A 68 2.54 11.88 -24.06
N GLY A 69 3.65 11.33 -23.58
CA GLY A 69 3.66 10.19 -22.67
C GLY A 69 2.94 10.52 -21.37
N PRO A 70 2.68 9.51 -20.52
CA PRO A 70 2.07 9.76 -19.22
C PRO A 70 2.90 10.80 -18.45
N ARG A 71 2.23 11.87 -18.01
CA ARG A 71 2.82 12.92 -17.18
C ARG A 71 2.19 12.91 -15.79
N TRP A 72 3.02 13.17 -14.79
CA TRP A 72 2.51 13.42 -13.45
C TRP A 72 1.72 14.72 -13.42
N SER A 73 0.61 14.72 -12.69
CA SER A 73 -0.17 15.91 -12.37
C SER A 73 -0.49 15.93 -10.88
N THR A 74 -0.68 17.12 -10.33
CA THR A 74 -1.15 17.29 -8.96
C THR A 74 -2.66 17.10 -8.89
N VAL A 75 -3.12 16.53 -7.77
CA VAL A 75 -4.53 16.46 -7.37
C VAL A 75 -4.72 17.30 -6.11
N ALA A 76 -5.96 17.36 -5.58
CA ALA A 76 -6.21 18.03 -4.32
C ALA A 76 -5.30 17.47 -3.22
N PRO A 77 -4.59 18.31 -2.47
CA PRO A 77 -3.74 17.85 -1.39
C PRO A 77 -4.60 17.23 -0.27
N MET A 78 -4.03 16.29 0.48
CA MET A 78 -4.63 15.84 1.74
C MET A 78 -4.91 17.05 2.64
N ARG A 79 -5.91 16.95 3.52
CA ARG A 79 -6.29 18.05 4.42
C ARG A 79 -5.17 18.35 5.42
N GLU A 80 -4.37 17.35 5.73
CA GLU A 80 -3.18 17.45 6.56
C GLU A 80 -2.00 16.73 5.89
N ALA A 81 -0.86 17.41 5.82
CA ALA A 81 0.37 16.81 5.34
C ALA A 81 0.88 15.76 6.35
N ARG A 82 1.14 14.55 5.87
CA ARG A 82 1.60 13.44 6.73
C ARG A 82 2.37 12.36 5.98
N GLN A 83 3.14 11.60 6.73
CA GLN A 83 4.01 10.51 6.28
C GLN A 83 3.83 9.26 7.16
N GLU A 84 4.46 8.12 6.83
CA GLU A 84 4.27 6.83 7.53
C GLU A 84 2.80 6.41 7.70
N THR A 85 2.00 6.64 6.66
CA THR A 85 0.57 6.30 6.62
C THR A 85 0.34 4.90 6.06
N ALA A 86 -0.83 4.34 6.36
CA ALA A 86 -1.36 3.21 5.63
C ALA A 86 -2.27 3.71 4.50
N VAL A 87 -2.21 3.13 3.30
CA VAL A 87 -2.98 3.57 2.13
C VAL A 87 -3.62 2.37 1.41
N VAL A 88 -4.88 2.51 0.99
CA VAL A 88 -5.61 1.46 0.26
C VAL A 88 -6.62 2.04 -0.73
N ALA A 89 -6.81 1.38 -1.87
CA ALA A 89 -7.94 1.66 -2.76
C ALA A 89 -9.18 0.91 -2.26
N TYR A 90 -10.27 1.63 -2.02
CA TYR A 90 -11.47 1.08 -1.40
C TYR A 90 -12.73 1.79 -1.88
N GLN A 91 -13.68 1.02 -2.41
CA GLN A 91 -14.97 1.52 -2.94
C GLN A 91 -14.84 2.70 -3.94
N GLY A 92 -13.79 2.69 -4.77
CA GLY A 92 -13.53 3.75 -5.77
C GLY A 92 -12.78 4.96 -5.22
N GLU A 93 -12.48 4.99 -3.93
CA GLU A 93 -11.72 6.05 -3.26
C GLU A 93 -10.31 5.57 -2.86
N VAL A 94 -9.41 6.50 -2.57
CA VAL A 94 -8.13 6.22 -1.90
C VAL A 94 -8.25 6.56 -0.42
N VAL A 95 -8.15 5.56 0.45
CA VAL A 95 -8.25 5.74 1.90
C VAL A 95 -6.85 5.77 2.51
N VAL A 96 -6.59 6.78 3.34
CA VAL A 96 -5.32 6.99 4.06
C VAL A 96 -5.59 6.99 5.56
N LEU A 97 -4.76 6.27 6.33
CA LEU A 97 -4.91 6.08 7.77
C LEU A 97 -3.64 6.46 8.54
N GLY A 98 -3.82 7.08 9.71
CA GLY A 98 -2.74 7.31 10.68
C GLY A 98 -1.66 8.26 10.17
N GLY A 99 -0.41 8.01 10.56
CA GLY A 99 0.80 8.70 10.10
C GLY A 99 1.18 9.95 10.92
N TYR A 100 2.38 10.47 10.68
CA TYR A 100 2.95 11.65 11.35
C TYR A 100 2.91 12.88 10.47
N ASP A 101 2.61 14.03 11.07
CA ASP A 101 2.84 15.32 10.44
C ASP A 101 4.30 15.81 10.61
N ALA A 102 4.56 17.03 10.16
CA ALA A 102 5.88 17.65 10.21
C ALA A 102 6.40 17.88 11.65
N ASP A 103 5.50 18.02 12.62
CA ASP A 103 5.83 18.24 14.03
C ASP A 103 5.99 16.92 14.80
N GLN A 104 6.04 15.79 14.09
CA GLN A 104 6.06 14.45 14.66
C GLN A 104 4.82 14.15 15.52
N VAL A 105 3.71 14.82 15.23
CA VAL A 105 2.41 14.51 15.83
C VAL A 105 1.68 13.52 14.92
N PHE A 106 1.30 12.39 15.49
CA PHE A 106 0.52 11.37 14.82
C PHE A 106 -0.84 11.23 15.48
N GLY A 107 -1.78 10.72 14.70
CA GLY A 107 -3.19 10.81 15.03
C GLY A 107 -3.95 9.54 14.72
N ARG A 108 -5.25 9.64 14.96
CA ARG A 108 -6.25 8.60 14.70
C ARG A 108 -6.96 8.78 13.36
N ARG A 109 -6.52 9.75 12.57
CA ARG A 109 -7.24 10.25 11.40
C ARG A 109 -7.30 9.25 10.26
N VAL A 110 -8.43 9.29 9.57
CA VAL A 110 -8.70 8.51 8.38
C VAL A 110 -9.37 9.43 7.37
N GLU A 111 -8.86 9.44 6.14
CA GLU A 111 -9.39 10.29 5.07
C GLU A 111 -9.53 9.51 3.79
N ALA A 112 -10.59 9.79 3.03
CA ALA A 112 -10.85 9.20 1.72
C ALA A 112 -10.77 10.29 0.65
N TYR A 113 -10.01 10.03 -0.41
CA TYR A 113 -9.95 10.83 -1.61
C TYR A 113 -10.85 10.22 -2.68
N ASP A 114 -11.76 11.03 -3.21
CA ASP A 114 -12.58 10.69 -4.35
C ASP A 114 -11.95 11.28 -5.63
N PRO A 115 -11.42 10.43 -6.55
CA PRO A 115 -10.85 10.89 -7.82
C PRO A 115 -11.86 11.53 -8.75
N ALA A 116 -13.16 11.21 -8.64
CA ALA A 116 -14.21 11.76 -9.50
C ALA A 116 -14.51 13.24 -9.16
N THR A 117 -14.40 13.59 -7.88
CA THR A 117 -14.63 14.97 -7.41
C THR A 117 -13.34 15.73 -7.09
N ASN A 118 -12.19 15.06 -7.15
CA ASN A 118 -10.89 15.60 -6.76
C ASN A 118 -10.94 16.24 -5.37
N ALA A 119 -11.53 15.52 -4.41
CA ALA A 119 -11.79 16.04 -3.07
C ALA A 119 -11.54 14.98 -1.99
N TRP A 120 -11.19 15.46 -0.80
CA TRP A 120 -10.98 14.63 0.38
C TRP A 120 -12.15 14.78 1.35
N ARG A 121 -12.53 13.69 2.03
CA ARG A 121 -13.46 13.69 3.16
C ARG A 121 -12.89 12.89 4.33
N GLY A 122 -13.28 13.23 5.55
CA GLY A 122 -12.96 12.44 6.73
C GLY A 122 -13.82 11.17 6.80
N LEU A 123 -13.22 10.09 7.33
CA LEU A 123 -13.94 8.92 7.82
C LEU A 123 -13.81 8.86 9.35
N SER A 124 -14.54 7.93 9.98
CA SER A 124 -14.33 7.65 11.40
C SER A 124 -12.87 7.33 11.70
N SER A 125 -12.38 7.96 12.77
CA SER A 125 -11.01 7.79 13.25
C SER A 125 -10.79 6.39 13.81
N VAL A 126 -9.63 5.78 13.50
CA VAL A 126 -9.20 4.50 14.08
C VAL A 126 -9.17 4.60 15.62
N PRO A 127 -9.30 3.51 16.41
CA PRO A 127 -9.39 3.58 17.88
C PRO A 127 -8.12 4.06 18.61
N VAL A 128 -6.96 3.97 17.96
CA VAL A 128 -5.64 4.28 18.53
C VAL A 128 -4.86 5.20 17.58
N ARG A 129 -3.99 6.04 18.14
CA ARG A 129 -3.02 6.79 17.32
C ARG A 129 -2.05 5.77 16.72
N MET A 130 -1.82 5.86 15.42
CA MET A 130 -0.98 4.88 14.71
C MET A 130 -0.16 5.52 13.60
N HIS A 131 0.97 4.90 13.30
CA HIS A 131 1.86 5.18 12.18
C HIS A 131 2.58 3.89 11.79
N HIS A 132 3.30 3.88 10.66
CA HIS A 132 3.91 2.66 10.11
C HIS A 132 2.91 1.50 9.98
N ALA A 133 1.64 1.83 9.78
CA ALA A 133 0.54 0.87 9.80
C ALA A 133 0.42 0.17 8.45
N ASN A 134 0.00 -1.09 8.46
CA ASN A 134 -0.41 -1.80 7.25
C ASN A 134 -1.92 -1.88 7.18
N VAL A 135 -2.47 -1.78 5.97
CA VAL A 135 -3.90 -1.89 5.71
C VAL A 135 -4.16 -2.80 4.51
N ALA A 136 -5.24 -3.58 4.56
CA ALA A 136 -5.72 -4.39 3.46
C ALA A 136 -7.24 -4.40 3.38
N VAL A 137 -7.78 -4.66 2.18
CA VAL A 137 -9.21 -4.95 2.00
C VAL A 137 -9.41 -6.45 2.03
N VAL A 138 -10.34 -6.93 2.85
CA VAL A 138 -10.78 -8.34 2.83
C VAL A 138 -12.31 -8.36 2.82
N GLY A 139 -12.88 -8.87 1.72
CA GLY A 139 -14.30 -8.75 1.47
C GLY A 139 -14.71 -7.29 1.27
N ASP A 140 -15.63 -6.81 2.09
CA ASP A 140 -16.16 -5.45 2.10
C ASP A 140 -15.60 -4.61 3.26
N ALA A 141 -14.53 -5.04 3.92
CA ALA A 141 -14.00 -4.38 5.10
C ALA A 141 -12.52 -4.00 4.94
N LEU A 142 -12.11 -2.91 5.60
CA LEU A 142 -10.70 -2.56 5.78
C LEU A 142 -10.17 -3.22 7.05
N TRP A 143 -8.95 -3.72 6.98
CA TRP A 143 -8.24 -4.34 8.09
C TRP A 143 -6.91 -3.64 8.29
N VAL A 144 -6.69 -3.10 9.48
CA VAL A 144 -5.40 -2.57 9.92
C VAL A 144 -4.69 -3.64 10.71
N VAL A 145 -3.47 -4.00 10.29
CA VAL A 145 -2.68 -5.09 10.86
C VAL A 145 -1.24 -4.65 11.08
N GLY A 146 -0.82 -4.62 12.35
CA GLY A 146 0.52 -4.17 12.73
C GLY A 146 0.73 -2.68 12.49
N PHE A 147 1.20 -2.00 13.53
CA PHE A 147 1.53 -0.58 13.50
C PHE A 147 2.39 -0.26 14.72
N LEU A 148 2.93 0.95 14.72
CA LEU A 148 3.55 1.52 15.90
C LEU A 148 2.58 2.53 16.53
N SER A 149 2.60 2.58 17.86
CA SER A 149 1.72 3.41 18.69
C SER A 149 2.50 4.42 19.54
N ASP A 150 1.90 4.90 20.63
CA ASP A 150 2.55 5.84 21.54
C ASP A 150 3.92 5.32 22.01
N GLY A 151 4.95 6.18 21.90
CA GLY A 151 6.32 5.81 22.24
C GLY A 151 7.05 4.96 21.20
N PHE A 152 6.54 4.86 19.96
CA PHE A 152 7.08 3.98 18.91
C PHE A 152 7.03 2.49 19.29
N GLU A 153 6.11 2.11 20.18
CA GLU A 153 5.93 0.72 20.60
C GLU A 153 5.15 -0.07 19.56
N GLU A 154 5.58 -1.30 19.29
CA GLU A 154 4.85 -2.23 18.43
C GLU A 154 3.51 -2.59 19.05
N ASP A 155 2.45 -2.42 18.28
CA ASP A 155 1.10 -2.77 18.70
C ASP A 155 0.54 -3.88 17.81
N GLY A 156 0.19 -5.00 18.45
CA GLY A 156 -0.33 -6.20 17.80
C GLY A 156 -1.86 -6.21 17.66
N ARG A 157 -2.57 -5.15 18.09
CA ARG A 157 -4.01 -5.06 17.87
C ARG A 157 -4.32 -5.01 16.38
N ILE A 158 -5.49 -5.51 16.03
CA ILE A 158 -6.04 -5.52 14.67
C ILE A 158 -7.35 -4.76 14.72
N TYR A 159 -7.60 -3.92 13.73
CA TYR A 159 -8.85 -3.17 13.62
C TYR A 159 -9.55 -3.48 12.31
N ARG A 160 -10.86 -3.68 12.37
CA ARG A 160 -11.74 -3.80 11.21
C ARG A 160 -12.60 -2.56 11.07
N TYR A 161 -12.68 -2.00 9.87
CA TYR A 161 -13.63 -0.94 9.53
C TYR A 161 -14.92 -1.54 8.96
N ASP A 162 -16.06 -1.13 9.51
CA ASP A 162 -17.38 -1.40 8.97
C ASP A 162 -17.88 -0.18 8.17
N PRO A 163 -18.00 -0.27 6.83
CA PRO A 163 -18.46 0.85 6.01
C PRO A 163 -19.94 1.19 6.22
N GLY A 164 -20.77 0.24 6.69
CA GLY A 164 -22.20 0.49 6.93
C GLY A 164 -22.44 1.30 8.19
N ALA A 165 -21.56 1.15 9.19
CA ALA A 165 -21.62 1.87 10.45
C ALA A 165 -20.68 3.08 10.52
N ASP A 166 -19.77 3.25 9.55
CA ASP A 166 -18.61 4.15 9.62
C ASP A 166 -17.92 4.03 10.99
N ALA A 167 -17.52 2.80 11.35
CA ALA A 167 -17.01 2.50 12.68
C ALA A 167 -15.91 1.44 12.66
N TRP A 168 -15.07 1.46 13.69
CA TRP A 168 -13.98 0.50 13.89
C TRP A 168 -14.29 -0.45 15.04
N SER A 169 -13.94 -1.73 14.88
CA SER A 169 -14.04 -2.78 15.90
C SER A 169 -12.74 -3.56 16.05
#